data_AF-A0A263DXG2-F1
#
_entry.id   AF-A0A263DXG2-F1
#
_cell.length_a   1.000
_cell.length_b   1.000
_cell.length_c   1.000
_cell.angle_alpha   90.00
_cell.angle_beta   90.00
_cell.angle_gamma   90.00
#
_symmetry.space_group_name_H-M   'P 1'
#
loop_
_entity.id
_entity.type
_entity.pdbx_description
1 polymer ?
#
loop_
_entity_poly.entity_id
_entity_poly.type
_entity_poly.pdbx_seq_one_letter_code
_entity_poly.pdbx_strand_id
1 'polypeptide(L)'
;MAFWMTELPGGGFAMGEAPDEAAARAMIESQQRGSVTFHERSGRYRWTAVPDRGKTSHGWADTRDEAWWFVREALHRPYRGDRYVGPRGRWERPPG
;
A
#
# COMPACT_ATOMS: atom_id res chain seq x y z
N MET A 1 -0.22 7.93 19.16
CA MET A 1 0.68 8.45 18.13
C MET A 1 1.95 7.61 18.18
N ALA A 2 2.37 7.06 17.05
CA ALA A 2 3.52 6.18 16.93
C ALA A 2 4.34 6.58 15.69
N PHE A 3 5.66 6.43 15.77
CA PHE A 3 6.55 6.63 14.64
C PHE A 3 7.05 5.28 14.16
N TRP A 4 7.27 5.17 12.85
CA TRP A 4 7.76 3.95 12.25
C TRP A 4 8.91 4.24 11.31
N MET A 5 9.80 3.25 11.19
CA MET A 5 10.93 3.26 10.26
C MET A 5 11.18 1.84 9.79
N THR A 6 11.52 1.65 8.53
CA THR A 6 11.91 0.37 7.96
C THR A 6 12.96 0.54 6.88
N GLU A 7 13.83 -0.46 6.78
CA GLU A 7 14.74 -0.59 5.64
C GLU A 7 13.96 -1.05 4.41
N LEU A 8 14.35 -0.54 3.23
CA LEU A 8 13.75 -0.90 1.95
C LEU A 8 14.55 -2.00 1.23
N PRO A 9 13.91 -2.87 0.43
CA PRO A 9 14.61 -3.80 -0.43
C PRO A 9 15.45 -3.03 -1.46
N GLY A 10 16.78 -3.08 -1.35
CA GLY A 10 17.70 -2.32 -2.20
C GLY A 10 18.47 -1.20 -1.48
N GLY A 11 18.28 -1.05 -0.17
CA GLY A 11 18.98 -0.07 0.67
C GLY A 11 18.22 1.24 0.82
N GLY A 12 18.45 1.92 1.95
CA GLY A 12 17.72 3.13 2.35
C GLY A 12 16.59 2.84 3.33
N PHE A 13 16.01 3.91 3.88
CA PHE A 13 14.99 3.82 4.93
C PHE A 13 13.74 4.62 4.55
N ALA A 14 12.57 4.05 4.85
CA ALA A 14 11.31 4.76 4.85
C ALA A 14 10.87 4.98 6.30
N MET A 15 10.33 6.16 6.61
CA MET A 15 9.83 6.48 7.93
C MET A 15 8.58 7.37 7.85
N GLY A 16 7.78 7.36 8.90
CA GLY A 16 6.58 8.19 8.98
C GLY A 16 5.92 8.13 10.34
N GLU A 17 4.81 8.85 10.45
CA GLU A 17 3.97 8.88 11.63
C GLU A 17 2.70 8.05 11.41
N ALA A 18 2.18 7.47 12.49
CA ALA A 18 0.96 6.69 12.52
C ALA A 18 0.14 7.01 13.79
N PRO A 19 -1.18 6.84 13.78
CA PRO A 19 -2.02 7.09 14.95
C PRO A 19 -1.71 6.15 16.12
N ASP A 20 -1.32 4.91 15.83
CA ASP A 20 -1.01 3.87 16.82
C ASP A 20 0.06 2.87 16.31
N GLU A 21 0.47 1.95 17.19
CA GLU A 21 1.51 0.95 16.88
C GLU A 21 1.05 -0.07 15.82
N ALA A 22 -0.24 -0.40 15.75
CA ALA A 22 -0.76 -1.33 14.76
C ALA A 22 -0.71 -0.72 13.35
N ALA A 23 -1.08 0.55 13.22
CA ALA A 23 -0.95 1.34 12.01
C ALA A 23 0.52 1.50 11.61
N ALA A 24 1.42 1.75 12.57
CA ALA A 24 2.87 1.78 12.32
C ALA A 24 3.39 0.46 11.74
N ARG A 25 3.00 -0.68 12.32
CA ARG A 25 3.36 -2.01 11.81
C ARG A 25 2.81 -2.25 10.40
N ALA A 26 1.57 -1.85 10.14
CA ALA A 26 0.95 -1.96 8.81
C ALA A 26 1.67 -1.12 7.74
N MET A 27 2.20 0.05 8.11
CA MET A 27 3.01 0.89 7.23
C MET A 27 4.35 0.24 6.90
N ILE A 28 5.05 -0.30 7.90
CA ILE A 28 6.32 -1.04 7.72
C ILE A 28 6.12 -2.20 6.74
N GLU A 29 5.10 -3.03 6.97
CA GLU A 29 4.80 -4.17 6.11
C GLU A 29 4.48 -3.74 4.67
N SER A 30 3.78 -2.61 4.51
CA SER A 30 3.47 -2.06 3.19
C SER A 30 4.71 -1.64 2.43
N GLN A 31 5.70 -1.04 3.09
CA GLN A 31 6.98 -0.66 2.46
C GLN A 31 7.84 -1.87 2.08
N GLN A 32 7.79 -2.95 2.87
CA GLN A 32 8.58 -4.16 2.61
C GLN A 32 8.01 -5.00 1.48
N ARG A 33 6.67 -4.99 1.31
CA ARG A 33 5.96 -5.91 0.42
C ARG A 33 5.23 -5.22 -0.73
N GLY A 34 5.25 -3.89 -0.72
CA GLY A 34 4.64 -3.06 -1.73
C GLY A 34 5.66 -2.18 -2.42
N SER A 35 5.34 -1.80 -3.64
CA SER A 35 6.13 -0.85 -4.42
C SER A 35 5.19 0.16 -5.06
N VAL A 36 5.54 1.44 -4.97
CA VAL A 36 4.87 2.52 -5.69
C VAL A 36 5.89 3.20 -6.59
N THR A 37 5.60 3.24 -7.89
CA THR A 37 6.50 3.84 -8.90
C THR A 37 5.71 4.81 -9.76
N PHE A 38 6.24 6.03 -9.95
CA PHE A 38 5.65 6.99 -10.86
C PHE A 38 5.91 6.58 -12.32
N HIS A 39 4.89 6.62 -13.16
CA HIS A 39 5.00 6.32 -14.57
C HIS A 39 4.78 7.58 -15.40
N GLU A 40 5.87 8.12 -15.93
CA GLU A 40 5.91 9.42 -16.60
C GLU A 40 4.96 9.51 -17.79
N ARG A 41 4.86 8.45 -18.61
CA ARG A 41 4.03 8.45 -19.81
C ARG A 41 2.53 8.58 -19.51
N SER A 42 2.07 8.04 -18.38
CA SER A 42 0.65 8.16 -17.99
C SER A 42 0.41 9.26 -16.98
N GLY A 43 1.46 9.82 -16.36
CA GLY A 43 1.35 10.75 -15.24
C GLY A 43 0.71 10.14 -14.00
N ARG A 44 0.82 8.81 -13.82
CA ARG A 44 0.13 8.06 -12.75
C ARG A 44 1.10 7.20 -11.96
N TYR A 45 0.75 6.89 -10.72
CA TYR A 45 1.50 5.98 -9.87
C TYR A 45 1.05 4.54 -10.09
N ARG A 46 1.98 3.66 -10.48
CA ARG A 46 1.78 2.22 -10.47
C ARG A 46 2.06 1.70 -9.07
N TRP A 47 1.11 0.98 -8.49
CA TRP A 47 1.31 0.28 -7.23
C TRP A 47 1.28 -1.23 -7.43
N THR A 48 2.06 -1.93 -6.63
CA THR A 48 2.13 -3.39 -6.57
C THR A 48 2.20 -3.81 -5.10
N ALA A 49 1.53 -4.90 -4.72
CA ALA A 49 1.54 -5.47 -3.39
C ALA A 49 1.66 -7.00 -3.47
N VAL A 50 2.56 -7.57 -2.67
CA VAL A 50 2.83 -9.01 -2.60
C VAL A 50 2.35 -9.56 -1.25
N PRO A 51 1.11 -10.09 -1.17
CA PRO A 51 0.57 -10.66 0.08
C PRO A 51 1.25 -11.98 0.45
N ASP A 52 1.13 -12.42 1.71
CA ASP A 52 1.83 -13.63 2.21
C ASP A 52 1.33 -14.90 1.53
N ARG A 53 0.06 -14.87 1.13
CA ARG A 53 -0.60 -15.95 0.43
C ARG A 53 -1.44 -15.35 -0.68
N GLY A 54 -1.30 -15.90 -1.88
CA GLY A 54 -2.09 -15.51 -3.05
C GLY A 54 -1.27 -14.83 -4.14
N LYS A 55 -1.98 -14.22 -5.09
CA LYS A 55 -1.38 -13.56 -6.26
C LYS A 55 -1.01 -12.12 -5.91
N THR A 56 0.08 -11.66 -6.50
CA THR A 56 0.48 -10.25 -6.50
C THR A 56 -0.65 -9.36 -7.02
N SER A 57 -1.01 -8.34 -6.23
CA SER A 57 -2.00 -7.33 -6.61
C SER A 57 -1.29 -6.10 -7.16
N HIS A 58 -1.88 -5.43 -8.15
CA HIS A 58 -1.31 -4.21 -8.72
C HIS A 58 -2.38 -3.31 -9.33
N GLY A 59 -2.06 -2.04 -9.55
CA GLY A 59 -2.96 -1.09 -10.17
C GLY A 59 -2.34 0.28 -10.42
N TRP A 60 -3.21 1.23 -10.76
CA TRP A 60 -2.88 2.62 -11.01
C TRP A 60 -3.62 3.52 -10.03
N ALA A 61 -2.95 4.58 -9.59
CA ALA A 61 -3.43 5.65 -8.73
C ALA A 61 -2.97 7.00 -9.28
N ASP A 62 -3.72 8.06 -8.96
CA ASP A 62 -3.43 9.41 -9.45
C ASP A 62 -2.45 10.12 -8.52
N THR A 63 -2.45 9.79 -7.22
CA THR A 63 -1.51 10.31 -6.22
C THR A 63 -0.66 9.21 -5.59
N ARG A 64 0.49 9.60 -5.02
CA ARG A 64 1.39 8.68 -4.32
C ARG A 64 0.73 8.11 -3.07
N ASP A 65 -0.01 8.93 -2.33
CA ASP A 65 -0.70 8.52 -1.10
C ASP A 65 -1.84 7.55 -1.41
N GLU A 66 -2.60 7.79 -2.48
CA GLU A 66 -3.61 6.85 -2.95
C GLU A 66 -2.98 5.50 -3.36
N ALA A 67 -1.83 5.53 -4.03
CA ALA A 67 -1.10 4.33 -4.40
C ALA A 67 -0.71 3.49 -3.18
N TRP A 68 -0.17 4.12 -2.12
CA TRP A 68 0.17 3.45 -0.86
C TRP A 68 -1.06 2.98 -0.08
N TRP A 69 -2.16 3.73 -0.17
CA TRP A 69 -3.44 3.30 0.39
C TRP A 69 -3.91 1.98 -0.24
N PHE A 70 -3.80 1.83 -1.56
CA PHE A 70 -4.13 0.56 -2.23
C PHE A 70 -3.20 -0.59 -1.85
N VAL A 71 -1.91 -0.32 -1.65
CA VAL A 71 -0.96 -1.33 -1.16
C VAL A 71 -1.39 -1.84 0.21
N ARG A 72 -1.68 -0.91 1.14
CA ARG A 72 -2.15 -1.26 2.49
C ARG A 72 -3.43 -2.10 2.44
N GLU A 73 -4.42 -1.66 1.67
CA GLU A 73 -5.66 -2.43 1.49
C GLU A 73 -5.41 -3.81 0.90
N ALA A 74 -4.52 -3.94 -0.07
CA ALA A 74 -4.22 -5.24 -0.68
C ALA A 74 -3.54 -6.23 0.29
N LEU A 75 -2.74 -5.73 1.23
CA LEU A 75 -2.02 -6.55 2.22
C LEU A 75 -2.87 -6.90 3.44
N HIS A 76 -3.67 -5.95 3.93
CA HIS A 76 -4.34 -6.05 5.23
C HIS A 76 -5.82 -6.42 5.13
N ARG A 77 -6.40 -6.44 3.93
CA ARG A 77 -7.82 -6.79 3.75
C ARG A 77 -8.04 -8.27 4.03
N PRO A 78 -8.97 -8.65 4.92
CA PRO A 78 -9.29 -10.05 5.17
C PRO A 78 -9.77 -10.73 3.89
N TYR A 79 -9.13 -11.85 3.54
CA TYR A 79 -9.38 -12.63 2.33
C TYR A 79 -10.87 -12.96 2.17
N ARG A 80 -11.50 -12.44 1.11
CA ARG A 80 -12.84 -12.84 0.66
C ARG A 80 -12.76 -13.21 -0.82
N GLY A 81 -12.53 -14.49 -1.09
CA GLY A 81 -12.84 -15.23 -2.32
C GLY A 81 -12.71 -14.52 -3.68
N ASP A 82 -11.80 -15.03 -4.51
CA ASP A 82 -11.56 -15.00 -5.97
C ASP A 82 -12.20 -14.02 -6.98
N ARG A 83 -13.12 -13.11 -6.63
CA ARG A 83 -13.59 -12.12 -7.60
C ARG A 83 -14.16 -10.89 -6.92
N TYR A 84 -13.27 -9.97 -6.53
CA TYR A 84 -13.69 -8.63 -6.12
C TYR A 84 -13.37 -7.61 -7.21
N VAL A 85 -14.31 -7.43 -8.13
CA VAL A 85 -14.42 -6.22 -8.96
C VAL A 85 -15.46 -5.33 -8.26
N GLY A 86 -15.08 -4.69 -7.17
CA GLY A 86 -15.94 -3.76 -6.45
C GLY A 86 -15.26 -2.40 -6.31
N PRO A 87 -16.04 -1.31 -6.18
CA PRO A 87 -15.50 0.04 -6.09
C PRO A 87 -14.48 0.14 -4.94
N ARG A 88 -13.35 0.75 -5.26
CA ARG A 88 -12.26 1.12 -4.35
C ARG A 88 -12.82 1.99 -3.21
N GLY A 89 -12.38 1.76 -1.97
CA GLY A 89 -12.72 2.63 -0.82
C GLY A 89 -13.76 2.10 0.17
N ARG A 90 -13.80 0.79 0.50
CA ARG A 90 -14.78 0.25 1.47
C ARG A 90 -14.39 0.39 2.94
N TRP A 91 -13.14 0.71 3.26
CA TRP A 91 -12.71 0.96 4.64
C TRP A 91 -12.44 2.44 4.90
N GLU A 92 -11.85 3.14 3.95
CA GLU A 92 -11.67 4.61 3.97
C GLU A 92 -11.73 5.14 2.54
N ARG A 93 -12.08 6.42 2.35
CA ARG A 93 -11.88 7.08 1.06
C ARG A 93 -10.38 7.19 0.81
N PRO A 94 -9.88 6.93 -0.42
CA PRO A 94 -8.53 7.30 -0.75
C PRO A 94 -8.32 8.79 -0.46
N PRO A 95 -7.16 9.18 0.11
CA PRO A 95 -6.83 10.59 0.28
C PRO A 95 -6.85 11.27 -1.10
N GLY A 96 -7.64 12.33 -1.21
CA GLY A 96 -7.76 13.16 -2.42
C GLY A 96 -6.64 14.18 -2.54
#